data_AF-A0A1H7EIS1-F1
#
_entry.id   AF-A0A1H7EIS1-F1
#
_cell.length_a   1.000
_cell.length_b   1.000
_cell.length_c   1.000
_cell.angle_alpha   90.00
_cell.angle_beta   90.00
_cell.angle_gamma   90.00
#
_symmetry.space_group_name_H-M   'P 1'
#
loop_
_entity.id
_entity.type
_entity.pdbx_description
1 polymer ?
#
loop_
_entity_poly.entity_id
_entity_poly.type
_entity_poly.pdbx_seq_one_letter_code
_entity_poly.pdbx_strand_id
1 'polypeptide(L)'
;MQPQAGGKIDFHRSSNFMRSWSPQTGEICREDIALSTSRAPPPAVGKPVGHSERKSVEVPARKKAKEDPYVNATLGAIKVAEAVSGAAASLQRWLQSPPPPPSPKEKSKAVQAVPPFDIQDIPGAMRKIGAPVGADLMDKWFAGQLNYPPTSDDERDGLNQNAVPFPPAMIDTMSVKIDWVLKFARAREGLNQLMSQLGTPRARDAIAKKLRPYRNRQDIRPWLECKGDLVRLHKEFQFQQAPVEGTLSQKLTQFLTQSLSNEGLPDDLTCALGSFNLYAAVSYAWFDHKNKTAVVTDVSIYVKDNFTFTDKTGDASQYLGHWNRSHVAIVPAHQVATMVNIGWLDYAVVQGNVYARDAVLYPVKNSDFRAWQRKHNRGGDFIIYTDKVTMKLGTPIRVAL
;
A
#
# COMPACT_ATOMS: atom_id res chain seq x y z
N MET A 1 -27.89 -2.36 7.61
CA MET A 1 -28.09 -1.11 8.37
C MET A 1 -26.92 -0.20 8.09
N GLN A 2 -27.14 0.95 7.46
CA GLN A 2 -26.11 1.99 7.42
C GLN A 2 -25.87 2.49 8.84
N PRO A 3 -24.61 2.67 9.26
CA PRO A 3 -24.34 3.13 10.59
C PRO A 3 -24.75 4.61 10.69
N GLN A 4 -25.49 4.94 11.74
CA GLN A 4 -26.06 6.29 11.91
C GLN A 4 -24.96 7.26 12.36
N ALA A 5 -24.90 8.45 11.74
CA ALA A 5 -24.01 9.51 12.15
C ALA A 5 -24.19 9.82 13.66
N GLY A 6 -23.08 9.95 14.39
CA GLY A 6 -23.10 10.09 15.85
C GLY A 6 -23.36 8.80 16.63
N GLY A 7 -23.52 7.67 15.95
CA GLY A 7 -23.57 6.35 16.57
C GLY A 7 -22.23 6.00 17.22
N LYS A 8 -22.28 5.33 18.38
CA LYS A 8 -21.07 4.81 19.03
C LYS A 8 -20.45 3.71 18.19
N ILE A 9 -19.12 3.69 18.14
CA ILE A 9 -18.39 2.63 17.47
C ILE A 9 -17.13 2.23 18.21
N ASP A 10 -16.94 0.91 18.30
CA ASP A 10 -15.76 0.33 18.90
C ASP A 10 -14.64 0.19 17.88
N PHE A 11 -13.44 0.50 18.34
CA PHE A 11 -12.23 0.37 17.55
C PHE A 11 -11.03 0.10 18.45
N HIS A 12 -9.93 -0.32 17.83
CA HIS A 12 -8.69 -0.57 18.54
C HIS A 12 -7.65 0.45 18.10
N ARG A 13 -7.08 1.15 19.08
CA ARG A 13 -6.12 2.23 18.86
C ARG A 13 -4.70 1.76 19.16
N SER A 14 -3.77 2.09 18.27
CA SER A 14 -2.34 1.92 18.54
C SER A 14 -1.87 2.93 19.60
N SER A 15 -1.12 2.44 20.59
CA SER A 15 -0.42 3.26 21.58
C SER A 15 1.07 3.33 21.25
N ASN A 16 1.59 4.56 21.18
CA ASN A 16 3.03 4.79 21.02
C ASN A 16 3.82 4.34 22.26
N PHE A 17 3.16 4.34 23.42
CA PHE A 17 3.72 3.85 24.69
C PHE A 17 3.48 2.34 24.79
N MET A 18 4.56 1.57 24.86
CA MET A 18 4.60 0.09 24.93
C MET A 18 4.21 -0.68 23.66
N ARG A 19 4.05 -0.02 22.50
CA ARG A 19 3.60 -0.66 21.24
C ARG A 19 2.34 -1.51 21.44
N SER A 20 1.45 -1.07 22.33
CA SER A 20 0.23 -1.79 22.70
C SER A 20 -0.95 -1.35 21.83
N TRP A 21 -1.99 -2.17 21.78
CA TRP A 21 -3.28 -1.77 21.22
C TRP A 21 -4.32 -1.85 22.32
N SER A 22 -5.20 -0.85 22.38
CA SER A 22 -6.25 -0.80 23.39
C SER A 22 -7.63 -0.66 22.73
N PRO A 23 -8.66 -1.35 23.26
CA PRO A 23 -10.03 -1.09 22.86
C PRO A 23 -10.41 0.34 23.25
N GLN A 24 -11.12 1.00 22.36
CA GLN A 24 -11.63 2.36 22.51
C GLN A 24 -13.05 2.40 21.95
N THR A 25 -13.85 3.33 22.45
CA THR A 25 -15.15 3.67 21.88
C THR A 25 -15.12 5.13 21.44
N GLY A 26 -15.55 5.38 20.21
CA GLY A 26 -15.71 6.72 19.65
C GLY A 26 -17.08 6.89 19.04
N GLU A 27 -17.22 7.92 18.22
CA GLU A 27 -18.45 8.20 17.48
C GLU A 27 -18.16 8.27 15.99
N ILE A 28 -19.13 7.84 15.19
CA ILE A 28 -19.12 8.07 13.75
C ILE A 28 -19.27 9.57 13.51
N CYS A 29 -18.33 10.15 12.76
CA CYS A 29 -18.30 11.58 12.49
C CYS A 29 -19.64 12.05 11.91
N ARG A 30 -20.15 13.19 12.40
CA ARG A 30 -21.43 13.76 11.93
C ARG A 30 -21.22 14.73 10.79
N GLU A 31 -20.05 15.32 10.74
CA GLU A 31 -19.58 16.25 9.74
C GLU A 31 -19.25 15.51 8.43
N ASP A 32 -19.60 16.11 7.31
CA ASP A 32 -19.22 15.62 5.98
C ASP A 32 -17.75 15.96 5.73
N ILE A 33 -16.87 15.04 6.14
CA ILE A 33 -15.42 15.17 6.03
C ILE A 33 -14.83 13.99 5.29
N ALA A 34 -13.77 14.24 4.52
CA ALA A 34 -13.10 13.24 3.72
C ALA A 34 -11.58 13.32 3.89
N LEU A 35 -10.92 12.19 3.66
CA LEU A 35 -9.47 12.11 3.55
C LEU A 35 -8.98 13.06 2.44
N SER A 36 -8.03 13.94 2.75
CA SER A 36 -7.45 14.82 1.74
C SER A 36 -6.42 14.08 0.88
N THR A 37 -6.47 14.35 -0.42
CA THR A 37 -5.45 13.94 -1.41
C THR A 37 -4.91 15.16 -2.17
N SER A 38 -5.02 16.35 -1.59
CA SER A 38 -4.80 17.63 -2.27
C SER A 38 -3.36 18.13 -2.21
N ARG A 39 -2.59 17.71 -1.20
CA ARG A 39 -1.20 18.15 -1.06
C ARG A 39 -0.38 17.73 -2.29
N ALA A 40 0.42 18.67 -2.80
CA ALA A 40 1.28 18.43 -3.95
C ALA A 40 2.31 17.31 -3.66
N PRO A 41 2.70 16.52 -4.67
CA PRO A 41 3.64 15.42 -4.49
C PRO A 41 5.00 15.91 -3.94
N PRO A 42 5.69 15.12 -3.10
CA PRO A 42 7.03 15.45 -2.65
C PRO A 42 8.00 15.45 -3.85
N PRO A 43 9.18 16.10 -3.74
CA PRO A 43 10.20 16.05 -4.78
C PRO A 43 10.54 14.61 -5.18
N ALA A 44 10.75 14.38 -6.48
CA ALA A 44 11.15 13.07 -6.96
C ALA A 44 12.54 12.68 -6.44
N VAL A 45 12.71 11.43 -6.02
CA VAL A 45 14.03 10.88 -5.67
C VAL A 45 14.90 10.85 -6.94
N GLY A 46 16.05 11.53 -6.93
CA GLY A 46 17.05 11.45 -8.01
C GLY A 46 17.29 12.68 -8.88
N LYS A 47 16.85 13.89 -8.52
CA LYS A 47 17.45 15.11 -9.10
C LYS A 47 18.75 15.45 -8.35
N PRO A 48 19.92 15.55 -9.00
CA PRO A 48 21.05 16.23 -8.40
C PRO A 48 20.62 17.68 -8.11
N VAL A 49 20.86 18.14 -6.89
CA VAL A 49 20.72 19.56 -6.55
C VAL A 49 21.82 20.29 -7.31
N GLY A 50 21.47 20.87 -8.46
CA GLY A 50 22.32 21.71 -9.29
C GLY A 50 21.81 23.15 -9.27
N HIS A 51 22.76 24.08 -9.13
CA HIS A 51 22.64 25.51 -8.86
C HIS A 51 21.62 26.34 -9.67
N SER A 52 21.32 27.49 -9.06
CA SER A 52 20.48 28.61 -9.49
C SER A 52 20.81 29.23 -10.87
N GLU A 53 19.75 29.83 -11.46
CA GLU A 53 19.69 30.86 -12.53
C GLU A 53 19.95 30.43 -13.99
N ARG A 54 19.18 30.81 -15.05
CA ARG A 54 18.32 32.00 -15.33
C ARG A 54 17.37 31.76 -16.54
N LYS A 55 16.24 32.49 -16.49
CA LYS A 55 15.37 33.14 -17.53
C LYS A 55 15.06 32.49 -18.92
N SER A 56 13.74 32.24 -19.07
CA SER A 56 12.78 32.65 -20.13
C SER A 56 13.04 32.38 -21.62
N VAL A 57 12.10 31.67 -22.27
CA VAL A 57 11.58 32.00 -23.63
C VAL A 57 10.09 31.60 -23.73
N GLU A 58 9.26 32.51 -24.26
CA GLU A 58 7.86 32.29 -24.65
C GLU A 58 7.71 31.67 -26.06
N VAL A 59 6.83 30.65 -26.18
CA VAL A 59 5.73 30.45 -27.16
C VAL A 59 6.11 30.14 -28.64
N PRO A 60 5.52 29.11 -29.31
CA PRO A 60 4.20 29.24 -29.95
C PRO A 60 3.22 28.07 -29.77
N ALA A 61 1.95 28.39 -29.97
CA ALA A 61 0.81 27.51 -29.82
C ALA A 61 0.61 26.48 -30.96
N ARG A 62 -0.08 25.40 -30.57
CA ARG A 62 -1.06 24.58 -31.32
C ARG A 62 -0.54 23.36 -32.11
N LYS A 63 -1.09 22.18 -31.77
CA LYS A 63 -1.93 21.37 -32.66
C LYS A 63 -2.82 20.43 -31.83
N LYS A 64 -4.12 20.42 -32.16
CA LYS A 64 -5.16 19.58 -31.57
C LYS A 64 -4.89 18.11 -31.89
N ALA A 65 -5.06 17.22 -30.91
CA ALA A 65 -5.15 15.79 -31.12
C ALA A 65 -6.49 15.28 -30.56
N LYS A 66 -7.31 14.86 -31.53
CA LYS A 66 -8.48 13.95 -31.57
C LYS A 66 -9.17 13.53 -30.27
N GLU A 67 -10.48 13.75 -30.31
CA GLU A 67 -11.52 13.24 -29.42
C GLU A 67 -11.55 11.70 -29.38
N ASP A 68 -11.72 11.16 -28.18
CA ASP A 68 -11.92 9.74 -27.86
C ASP A 68 -13.41 9.51 -27.52
N PRO A 69 -14.08 8.45 -28.00
CA PRO A 69 -15.53 8.43 -28.24
C PRO A 69 -16.34 7.84 -27.08
N TYR A 70 -16.26 8.41 -25.88
CA TYR A 70 -17.13 8.01 -24.75
C TYR A 70 -17.57 9.18 -23.86
N VAL A 71 -18.06 10.27 -24.46
CA VAL A 71 -18.84 11.28 -23.74
C VAL A 71 -19.98 11.78 -24.62
N ASN A 72 -21.11 11.06 -24.64
CA ASN A 72 -22.41 11.59 -25.03
C ASN A 72 -23.55 10.61 -24.66
N ALA A 73 -24.03 10.74 -23.43
CA ALA A 73 -25.38 10.40 -22.94
C ALA A 73 -25.37 10.86 -21.47
N THR A 74 -26.04 11.91 -21.01
CA THR A 74 -27.44 12.26 -21.22
C THR A 74 -27.64 13.69 -20.71
N LEU A 75 -28.04 14.61 -21.58
CA LEU A 75 -28.64 15.89 -21.19
C LEU A 75 -29.57 16.32 -22.34
N GLY A 76 -30.87 16.21 -22.10
CA GLY A 76 -31.87 16.59 -23.08
C GLY A 76 -33.29 16.33 -22.60
N ALA A 77 -33.85 17.29 -21.86
CA ALA A 77 -35.19 17.86 -22.12
C ALA A 77 -35.58 18.85 -21.01
N ILE A 78 -35.36 20.14 -21.29
CA ILE A 78 -36.04 21.26 -20.64
C ILE A 78 -37.33 21.53 -21.42
N LYS A 79 -38.46 21.44 -20.74
CA LYS A 79 -39.77 22.11 -20.94
C LYS A 79 -40.64 21.62 -19.78
N VAL A 80 -41.10 22.46 -18.86
CA VAL A 80 -42.28 23.32 -19.03
C VAL A 80 -42.11 24.60 -18.20
N ALA A 81 -42.33 25.73 -18.85
CA ALA A 81 -42.62 27.01 -18.23
C ALA A 81 -44.14 27.23 -18.31
N GLU A 82 -44.79 27.46 -17.17
CA GLU A 82 -46.03 28.22 -17.02
C GLU A 82 -46.35 28.39 -15.52
N ALA A 83 -45.89 29.50 -14.93
CA ALA A 83 -46.47 30.15 -13.73
C ALA A 83 -45.65 31.40 -13.34
N VAL A 84 -45.60 32.42 -14.19
CA VAL A 84 -45.17 33.77 -13.75
C VAL A 84 -46.09 34.82 -14.37
N SER A 85 -47.24 35.01 -13.75
CA SER A 85 -48.06 36.21 -13.89
C SER A 85 -48.17 36.83 -12.49
N GLY A 86 -47.19 37.68 -12.14
CA GLY A 86 -47.18 38.38 -10.85
C GLY A 86 -45.87 39.13 -10.50
N ALA A 87 -44.74 38.74 -11.09
CA ALA A 87 -43.43 39.25 -10.66
C ALA A 87 -43.04 40.66 -11.19
N ALA A 88 -43.77 41.22 -12.16
CA ALA A 88 -43.42 42.54 -12.72
C ALA A 88 -43.83 43.71 -11.79
N ALA A 89 -44.97 43.61 -11.10
CA ALA A 89 -45.46 44.68 -10.23
C ALA A 89 -44.71 44.78 -8.89
N SER A 90 -44.13 43.67 -8.43
CA SER A 90 -43.35 43.60 -7.18
C SER A 90 -41.93 44.14 -7.35
N LEU A 91 -41.30 43.94 -8.50
CA LEU A 91 -39.99 44.49 -8.81
C LEU A 91 -40.02 46.03 -8.92
N GLN A 92 -41.12 46.58 -9.45
CA GLN A 92 -41.26 48.02 -9.64
C GLN A 92 -41.52 48.77 -8.31
N ARG A 93 -42.17 48.13 -7.32
CA ARG A 93 -42.28 48.65 -5.95
C ARG A 93 -40.97 48.55 -5.17
N TRP A 94 -40.17 47.53 -5.44
CA TRP A 94 -38.86 47.35 -4.80
C TRP A 94 -37.85 48.43 -5.22
N LEU A 95 -37.84 48.82 -6.51
CA LEU A 95 -36.97 49.87 -7.03
C LEU A 95 -37.26 51.29 -6.50
N GLN A 96 -38.43 51.52 -5.89
CA GLN A 96 -38.87 52.83 -5.41
C GLN A 96 -38.76 53.00 -3.88
N SER A 97 -38.27 51.99 -3.15
CA SER A 97 -38.17 52.07 -1.68
C SER A 97 -36.79 52.56 -1.23
N PRO A 98 -36.69 53.51 -0.27
CA PRO A 98 -35.40 53.96 0.25
C PRO A 98 -34.68 52.83 1.03
N PRO A 99 -33.34 52.81 1.05
CA PRO A 99 -32.59 51.73 1.69
C PRO A 99 -32.80 51.73 3.21
N PRO A 100 -32.98 50.56 3.85
CA PRO A 100 -33.12 50.47 5.29
C PRO A 100 -31.79 50.78 6.00
N PRO A 101 -31.83 51.26 7.26
CA PRO A 101 -30.63 51.58 8.01
C PRO A 101 -29.78 50.32 8.27
N PRO A 102 -28.44 50.45 8.35
CA PRO A 102 -27.56 49.30 8.51
C PRO A 102 -27.81 48.61 9.85
N SER A 103 -28.11 47.32 9.80
CA SER A 103 -28.21 46.45 10.97
C SER A 103 -26.83 46.30 11.64
N PRO A 104 -26.78 46.10 12.98
CA PRO A 104 -25.53 45.91 13.69
C PRO A 104 -24.81 44.69 13.13
N LYS A 105 -23.51 44.84 12.82
CA LYS A 105 -22.66 43.71 12.41
C LYS A 105 -22.58 42.70 13.57
N GLU A 106 -23.40 41.65 13.51
CA GLU A 106 -23.11 40.42 14.25
C GLU A 106 -21.76 39.91 13.78
N LYS A 107 -20.81 39.83 14.71
CA LYS A 107 -19.54 39.13 14.47
C LYS A 107 -19.88 37.68 14.16
N SER A 108 -19.80 37.29 12.89
CA SER A 108 -19.83 35.88 12.49
C SER A 108 -18.81 35.13 13.35
N LYS A 109 -19.28 34.22 14.20
CA LYS A 109 -18.38 33.28 14.88
C LYS A 109 -17.57 32.59 13.80
N ALA A 110 -16.24 32.60 13.92
CA ALA A 110 -15.38 31.86 13.01
C ALA A 110 -15.86 30.39 13.00
N VAL A 111 -16.30 29.91 11.84
CA VAL A 111 -16.63 28.50 11.67
C VAL A 111 -15.33 27.74 11.86
N GLN A 112 -15.20 27.06 13.00
CA GLN A 112 -14.03 26.25 13.29
C GLN A 112 -14.03 25.09 12.28
N ALA A 113 -13.01 25.03 11.41
CA ALA A 113 -12.89 23.95 10.44
C ALA A 113 -12.25 22.73 11.11
N VAL A 114 -12.73 21.53 10.77
CA VAL A 114 -12.08 20.28 11.16
C VAL A 114 -10.68 20.26 10.54
N PRO A 115 -9.60 20.03 11.32
CA PRO A 115 -8.26 19.95 10.77
C PRO A 115 -8.17 18.88 9.67
N PRO A 116 -7.76 19.23 8.43
CA PRO A 116 -7.69 18.24 7.36
C PRO A 116 -6.62 17.20 7.68
N PHE A 117 -6.77 15.97 7.21
CA PHE A 117 -5.73 14.94 7.23
C PHE A 117 -5.45 14.55 5.79
N ASP A 118 -4.22 14.75 5.31
CA ASP A 118 -3.84 14.35 3.96
C ASP A 118 -3.26 12.93 3.99
N ILE A 119 -3.50 12.13 2.95
CA ILE A 119 -2.94 10.78 2.85
C ILE A 119 -1.41 10.78 2.97
N GLN A 120 -0.74 11.86 2.58
CA GLN A 120 0.70 12.07 2.76
C GLN A 120 1.13 12.34 4.22
N ASP A 121 0.19 12.44 5.17
CA ASP A 121 0.50 12.51 6.61
C ASP A 121 0.72 11.10 7.22
N ILE A 122 0.35 10.03 6.51
CA ILE A 122 0.50 8.63 6.97
C ILE A 122 1.94 8.27 7.35
N PRO A 123 2.99 8.58 6.54
CA PRO A 123 4.38 8.30 6.92
C PRO A 123 4.78 8.93 8.26
N GLY A 124 4.28 10.14 8.54
CA GLY A 124 4.51 10.81 9.83
C GLY A 124 3.85 10.07 11.01
N ALA A 125 2.65 9.54 10.81
CA ALA A 125 1.96 8.72 11.79
C ALA A 125 2.66 7.38 12.01
N MET A 126 3.11 6.73 10.94
CA MET A 126 3.87 5.47 10.97
C MET A 126 5.13 5.59 11.84
N ARG A 127 5.90 6.67 11.69
CA ARG A 127 7.09 6.91 12.54
C ARG A 127 6.72 7.04 14.02
N LYS A 128 5.61 7.71 14.34
CA LYS A 128 5.16 7.90 15.73
C LYS A 128 4.70 6.61 16.39
N ILE A 129 4.11 5.68 15.63
CA ILE A 129 3.71 4.36 16.14
C ILE A 129 4.87 3.34 16.14
N GLY A 130 6.10 3.78 15.84
CA GLY A 130 7.28 2.92 15.86
C GLY A 130 7.46 2.07 14.61
N ALA A 131 6.94 2.53 13.47
CA ALA A 131 7.07 1.90 12.15
C ALA A 131 7.90 2.75 11.14
N PRO A 132 9.19 3.04 11.42
CA PRO A 132 10.01 3.87 10.55
C PRO A 132 10.34 3.25 9.19
N VAL A 133 10.58 1.93 9.09
CA VAL A 133 10.89 1.30 7.80
C VAL A 133 9.69 1.35 6.87
N GLY A 134 8.49 1.04 7.37
CA GLY A 134 7.26 1.20 6.61
C GLY A 134 7.02 2.65 6.20
N ALA A 135 7.32 3.61 7.08
CA ALA A 135 7.20 5.04 6.76
C ALA A 135 8.13 5.46 5.62
N ASP A 136 9.37 5.00 5.63
CA ASP A 136 10.36 5.32 4.60
C ASP A 136 9.97 4.72 3.24
N LEU A 137 9.42 3.49 3.24
CA LEU A 137 8.87 2.87 2.03
C LEU A 137 7.65 3.64 1.48
N MET A 138 6.78 4.12 2.37
CA MET A 138 5.64 4.94 1.99
C MET A 138 6.06 6.30 1.44
N ASP A 139 7.04 6.97 2.07
CA ASP A 139 7.64 8.20 1.54
C ASP A 139 8.27 7.98 0.16
N LYS A 140 8.98 6.85 -0.01
CA LYS A 140 9.52 6.45 -1.31
C LYS A 140 8.41 6.26 -2.34
N TRP A 141 7.31 5.62 -1.98
CA TRP A 141 6.16 5.44 -2.86
C TRP A 141 5.61 6.80 -3.32
N PHE A 142 5.32 7.73 -2.39
CA PHE A 142 4.84 9.07 -2.73
C PHE A 142 5.85 9.84 -3.58
N ALA A 143 7.14 9.68 -3.29
CA ALA A 143 8.26 10.28 -4.04
C ALA A 143 8.51 9.65 -5.43
N GLY A 144 7.91 8.49 -5.70
CA GLY A 144 8.10 7.71 -6.91
C GLY A 144 7.45 8.32 -8.16
N GLN A 145 8.04 8.01 -9.31
CA GLN A 145 7.39 8.17 -10.62
C GLN A 145 6.22 7.20 -10.74
N LEU A 146 5.23 7.51 -11.57
CA LEU A 146 4.06 6.65 -11.76
C LEU A 146 4.47 5.24 -12.22
N ASN A 147 4.17 4.25 -11.41
CA ASN A 147 4.33 2.83 -11.73
C ASN A 147 3.31 2.05 -10.90
N TYR A 148 2.55 1.16 -11.53
CA TYR A 148 1.61 0.30 -10.83
C TYR A 148 1.20 -0.90 -11.70
N PRO A 149 0.87 -2.06 -11.12
CA PRO A 149 0.20 -3.14 -11.83
C PRO A 149 -1.31 -2.82 -11.95
N PRO A 150 -1.91 -2.92 -13.15
CA PRO A 150 -3.36 -2.73 -13.30
C PRO A 150 -4.21 -3.81 -12.64
N THR A 151 -3.72 -5.05 -12.58
CA THR A 151 -4.43 -6.21 -12.02
C THR A 151 -3.53 -7.02 -11.08
N SER A 152 -4.13 -7.90 -10.27
CA SER A 152 -3.36 -8.84 -9.44
C SER A 152 -2.55 -9.84 -10.25
N ASP A 153 -2.95 -10.15 -11.48
CA ASP A 153 -2.17 -10.99 -12.38
C ASP A 153 -0.92 -10.24 -12.85
N ASP A 154 -1.06 -8.97 -13.25
CA ASP A 154 0.07 -8.10 -13.58
C ASP A 154 1.02 -7.93 -12.39
N GLU A 155 0.47 -7.77 -11.18
CA GLU A 155 1.25 -7.69 -9.94
C GLU A 155 2.07 -8.96 -9.70
N ARG A 156 1.43 -10.14 -9.82
CA ARG A 156 2.12 -11.43 -9.68
C ARG A 156 3.25 -11.56 -10.69
N ASP A 157 3.00 -11.12 -11.92
CA ASP A 157 3.92 -11.27 -13.05
C ASP A 157 4.95 -10.13 -13.12
N GLY A 158 4.84 -9.13 -12.23
CA GLY A 158 5.75 -8.00 -12.11
C GLY A 158 5.65 -7.01 -13.29
N LEU A 159 4.46 -6.86 -13.86
CA LEU A 159 4.15 -6.01 -15.00
C LEU A 159 3.51 -4.69 -14.55
N ASN A 160 3.94 -3.59 -15.16
CA ASN A 160 3.43 -2.26 -14.87
C ASN A 160 2.23 -1.88 -15.76
N GLN A 161 1.80 -0.62 -15.67
CA GLN A 161 0.62 -0.10 -16.36
C GLN A 161 0.72 -0.13 -17.90
N ASN A 162 1.91 -0.37 -18.45
CA ASN A 162 2.17 -0.51 -19.87
C ASN A 162 2.38 -1.98 -20.30
N ALA A 163 2.02 -2.94 -19.45
CA ALA A 163 2.22 -4.38 -19.66
C ALA A 163 3.69 -4.78 -19.90
N VAL A 164 4.64 -4.01 -19.36
CA VAL A 164 6.07 -4.34 -19.38
C VAL A 164 6.59 -4.60 -17.97
N PRO A 165 7.67 -5.37 -17.80
CA PRO A 165 8.26 -5.59 -16.48
C PRO A 165 8.59 -4.27 -15.78
N PHE A 166 8.47 -4.28 -14.45
CA PHE A 166 8.86 -3.14 -13.63
C PHE A 166 10.30 -2.71 -13.97
N PRO A 167 10.53 -1.39 -14.22
CA PRO A 167 11.86 -0.92 -14.57
C PRO A 167 12.82 -1.09 -13.38
N PRO A 168 14.15 -1.14 -13.59
CA PRO A 168 15.12 -1.29 -12.50
C PRO A 168 14.98 -0.26 -11.37
N ALA A 169 14.53 0.96 -11.69
CA ALA A 169 14.26 2.00 -10.68
C ALA A 169 13.08 1.66 -9.73
N MET A 170 12.24 0.70 -10.10
CA MET A 170 11.11 0.17 -9.32
C MET A 170 11.42 -1.19 -8.70
N ILE A 171 12.71 -1.54 -8.61
CA ILE A 171 13.20 -2.70 -7.89
C ILE A 171 14.07 -2.19 -6.74
N ASP A 172 13.57 -2.31 -5.53
CA ASP A 172 14.26 -1.91 -4.31
C ASP A 172 15.03 -3.09 -3.73
N THR A 173 16.35 -2.98 -3.70
CA THR A 173 17.25 -3.98 -3.09
C THR A 173 17.96 -3.47 -1.84
N MET A 174 17.61 -2.26 -1.38
CA MET A 174 18.39 -1.51 -0.41
C MET A 174 17.63 -1.17 0.86
N SER A 175 16.34 -0.85 0.78
CA SER A 175 15.58 -0.30 1.91
C SER A 175 15.33 -1.31 3.02
N VAL A 176 15.18 -2.60 2.70
CA VAL A 176 14.91 -3.65 3.68
C VAL A 176 16.03 -4.68 3.65
N LYS A 177 16.54 -5.06 4.82
CA LYS A 177 17.60 -6.07 4.97
C LYS A 177 17.06 -7.35 5.60
N ILE A 178 17.57 -8.51 5.16
CA ILE A 178 17.13 -9.81 5.67
C ILE A 178 17.41 -9.93 7.17
N ASP A 179 18.53 -9.39 7.65
CA ASP A 179 18.86 -9.38 9.07
C ASP A 179 17.89 -8.51 9.90
N TRP A 180 17.32 -7.45 9.31
CA TRP A 180 16.26 -6.69 9.96
C TRP A 180 14.96 -7.50 10.01
N VAL A 181 14.58 -8.16 8.90
CA VAL A 181 13.39 -9.01 8.83
C VAL A 181 13.48 -10.15 9.86
N LEU A 182 14.63 -10.80 9.99
CA LEU A 182 14.83 -11.94 10.89
C LEU A 182 14.92 -11.56 12.38
N LYS A 183 14.87 -10.27 12.74
CA LYS A 183 14.67 -9.84 14.15
C LYS A 183 13.24 -10.12 14.65
N PHE A 184 12.28 -10.27 13.75
CA PHE A 184 10.89 -10.51 14.09
C PHE A 184 10.62 -12.01 14.25
N ALA A 185 10.05 -12.42 15.39
CA ALA A 185 9.81 -13.82 15.72
C ALA A 185 9.02 -14.58 14.64
N ARG A 186 7.98 -13.95 14.08
CA ARG A 186 7.18 -14.53 12.99
C ARG A 186 7.96 -14.78 11.69
N ALA A 187 8.91 -13.91 11.38
CA ALA A 187 9.76 -14.10 10.20
C ALA A 187 10.75 -15.24 10.43
N ARG A 188 11.26 -15.40 11.66
CA ARG A 188 12.06 -16.57 12.04
C ARG A 188 11.25 -17.86 11.98
N GLU A 189 9.98 -17.82 12.36
CA GLU A 189 9.12 -19.00 12.23
C GLU A 189 8.86 -19.36 10.77
N GLY A 190 8.56 -18.36 9.92
CA GLY A 190 8.47 -18.58 8.47
C GLY A 190 9.78 -19.12 7.87
N LEU A 191 10.94 -18.71 8.39
CA LEU A 191 12.23 -19.28 8.01
C LEU A 191 12.33 -20.76 8.42
N ASN A 192 11.95 -21.11 9.66
CA ASN A 192 11.96 -22.49 10.12
C ASN A 192 11.05 -23.38 9.24
N GLN A 193 9.85 -22.89 8.94
CA GLN A 193 8.92 -23.56 8.04
C GLN A 193 9.52 -23.73 6.64
N LEU A 194 10.08 -22.68 6.04
CA LEU A 194 10.76 -22.76 4.74
C LEU A 194 11.85 -23.84 4.74
N MET A 195 12.72 -23.83 5.76
CA MET A 195 13.82 -24.77 5.89
C MET A 195 13.34 -26.22 6.00
N SER A 196 12.23 -26.48 6.71
CA SER A 196 11.62 -27.81 6.82
C SER A 196 11.09 -28.34 5.48
N GLN A 197 10.74 -27.45 4.54
CA GLN A 197 10.06 -27.79 3.29
C GLN A 197 11.00 -27.90 2.08
N LEU A 198 12.30 -27.64 2.25
CA LEU A 198 13.27 -27.66 1.16
C LEU A 198 13.46 -29.06 0.54
N GLY A 199 13.21 -30.12 1.32
CA GLY A 199 13.35 -31.51 0.89
C GLY A 199 12.08 -32.16 0.34
N THR A 200 10.97 -31.42 0.21
CA THR A 200 9.70 -31.97 -0.31
C THR A 200 9.83 -32.42 -1.77
N PRO A 201 9.00 -33.38 -2.25
CA PRO A 201 9.04 -33.83 -3.65
C PRO A 201 8.92 -32.66 -4.64
N ARG A 202 7.98 -31.73 -4.39
CA ARG A 202 7.79 -30.52 -5.22
C ARG A 202 9.04 -29.64 -5.27
N ALA A 203 9.71 -29.45 -4.13
CA ALA A 203 10.96 -28.68 -4.08
C ALA A 203 12.08 -29.39 -4.86
N ARG A 204 12.19 -30.72 -4.73
CA ARG A 204 13.17 -31.53 -5.49
C ARG A 204 12.93 -31.46 -7.00
N ASP A 205 11.67 -31.52 -7.44
CA ASP A 205 11.32 -31.39 -8.86
C ASP A 205 11.66 -30.00 -9.40
N ALA A 206 11.39 -28.95 -8.62
CA ALA A 206 11.76 -27.58 -8.97
C ALA A 206 13.29 -27.44 -9.09
N ILE A 207 14.05 -27.93 -8.12
CA ILE A 207 15.53 -27.95 -8.16
C ILE A 207 16.02 -28.69 -9.40
N ALA A 208 15.53 -29.91 -9.66
CA ALA A 208 15.94 -30.72 -10.81
C ALA A 208 15.70 -29.97 -12.12
N LYS A 209 14.53 -29.35 -12.29
CA LYS A 209 14.19 -28.54 -13.47
C LYS A 209 15.16 -27.37 -13.65
N LYS A 210 15.53 -26.65 -12.58
CA LYS A 210 16.45 -25.51 -12.65
C LYS A 210 17.92 -25.93 -12.89
N LEU A 211 18.34 -27.09 -12.39
CA LEU A 211 19.73 -27.55 -12.47
C LEU A 211 20.03 -28.42 -13.70
N ARG A 212 19.03 -29.05 -14.32
CA ARG A 212 19.18 -29.90 -15.52
C ARG A 212 19.94 -29.23 -16.70
N PRO A 213 19.80 -27.92 -16.97
CA PRO A 213 20.61 -27.24 -18.00
C PRO A 213 22.12 -27.27 -17.73
N TYR A 214 22.51 -27.42 -16.46
CA TYR A 214 23.90 -27.35 -15.99
C TYR A 214 24.52 -28.72 -15.69
N ARG A 215 23.79 -29.81 -15.93
CA ARG A 215 24.15 -31.20 -15.55
C ARG A 215 25.50 -31.73 -16.06
N ASN A 216 26.09 -31.07 -17.06
CA ASN A 216 27.39 -31.44 -17.64
C ASN A 216 28.57 -30.69 -16.99
N ARG A 217 28.32 -29.79 -16.03
CA ARG A 217 29.34 -29.09 -15.25
C ARG A 217 29.70 -29.90 -14.01
N GLN A 218 30.85 -29.61 -13.41
CA GLN A 218 31.24 -30.19 -12.11
C GLN A 218 30.39 -29.62 -10.97
N ASP A 219 30.17 -28.31 -10.97
CA ASP A 219 29.42 -27.58 -9.98
C ASP A 219 28.74 -26.33 -10.56
N ILE A 220 27.96 -25.65 -9.72
CA ILE A 220 27.33 -24.37 -10.03
C ILE A 220 27.20 -23.51 -8.78
N ARG A 221 27.49 -22.22 -8.95
CA ARG A 221 27.21 -21.16 -7.98
C ARG A 221 26.24 -20.17 -8.63
N PRO A 222 24.92 -20.36 -8.47
CA PRO A 222 23.90 -19.54 -9.13
C PRO A 222 24.07 -18.03 -9.00
N TRP A 223 24.58 -17.54 -7.87
CA TRP A 223 24.88 -16.11 -7.70
C TRP A 223 25.87 -15.57 -8.73
N LEU A 224 26.91 -16.35 -9.07
CA LEU A 224 27.89 -15.98 -10.09
C LEU A 224 27.30 -16.11 -11.50
N GLU A 225 26.51 -17.15 -11.76
CA GLU A 225 25.79 -17.31 -13.04
C GLU A 225 24.84 -16.14 -13.32
N CYS A 226 24.18 -15.67 -12.28
CA CYS A 226 23.30 -14.50 -12.31
C CYS A 226 24.05 -13.16 -12.27
N LYS A 227 25.40 -13.15 -12.26
CA LYS A 227 26.23 -11.93 -12.21
C LYS A 227 25.92 -11.01 -11.02
N GLY A 228 25.54 -11.61 -9.89
CA GLY A 228 25.13 -10.86 -8.70
C GLY A 228 23.76 -10.17 -8.80
N ASP A 229 22.94 -10.54 -9.77
CA ASP A 229 21.56 -10.04 -9.91
C ASP A 229 20.59 -10.95 -9.13
N LEU A 230 20.00 -10.38 -8.08
CA LEU A 230 19.04 -11.08 -7.22
C LEU A 230 17.69 -11.34 -7.91
N VAL A 231 17.25 -10.45 -8.80
CA VAL A 231 16.02 -10.62 -9.58
C VAL A 231 16.19 -11.81 -10.51
N ARG A 232 17.36 -11.90 -11.16
CA ARG A 232 17.71 -13.03 -12.01
C ARG A 232 17.87 -14.32 -11.20
N LEU A 233 18.52 -14.27 -10.03
CA LEU A 233 18.60 -15.42 -9.11
C LEU A 233 17.21 -15.94 -8.74
N HIS A 234 16.29 -15.03 -8.41
CA HIS A 234 14.91 -15.37 -8.09
C HIS A 234 14.22 -16.06 -9.28
N LYS A 235 14.31 -15.49 -10.48
CA LYS A 235 13.68 -16.08 -11.67
C LYS A 235 14.26 -17.44 -12.05
N GLU A 236 15.58 -17.58 -11.99
CA GLU A 236 16.30 -18.74 -12.54
C GLU A 236 16.49 -19.87 -11.54
N PHE A 237 16.65 -19.59 -10.23
CA PHE A 237 17.09 -20.58 -9.25
C PHE A 237 16.26 -20.67 -7.97
N GLN A 238 15.22 -19.84 -7.82
CA GLN A 238 14.22 -20.04 -6.76
C GLN A 238 13.49 -21.38 -6.97
N PHE A 239 13.26 -22.10 -5.87
CA PHE A 239 12.64 -23.42 -5.90
C PHE A 239 11.63 -23.67 -4.76
N GLN A 240 11.67 -22.89 -3.69
CA GLN A 240 10.72 -22.99 -2.58
C GLN A 240 10.41 -21.62 -1.98
N GLN A 241 9.22 -21.47 -1.40
CA GLN A 241 8.82 -20.29 -0.65
C GLN A 241 8.00 -20.69 0.58
N ALA A 242 7.97 -19.83 1.60
CA ALA A 242 7.05 -19.95 2.72
C ALA A 242 6.40 -18.59 2.99
N PRO A 243 5.07 -18.53 3.18
CA PRO A 243 4.40 -17.32 3.57
C PRO A 243 4.80 -16.92 4.99
N VAL A 244 4.99 -15.62 5.20
CA VAL A 244 4.98 -14.99 6.51
C VAL A 244 3.71 -14.17 6.55
N GLU A 245 2.67 -14.75 7.16
CA GLU A 245 1.35 -14.14 7.13
C GLU A 245 1.31 -12.79 7.83
N GLY A 246 0.36 -11.98 7.36
CA GLY A 246 -0.36 -11.03 8.19
C GLY A 246 -0.26 -9.59 7.71
N THR A 247 -1.23 -9.20 6.88
CA THR A 247 -1.61 -7.79 6.69
C THR A 247 -1.98 -7.16 8.04
N LEU A 248 -1.86 -5.83 8.14
CA LEU A 248 -2.21 -5.04 9.33
C LEU A 248 -3.56 -5.46 9.92
N SER A 249 -4.57 -5.53 9.07
CA SER A 249 -5.95 -5.77 9.48
C SER A 249 -6.21 -7.24 9.79
N GLN A 250 -5.62 -8.19 9.05
CA GLN A 250 -5.77 -9.62 9.36
C GLN A 250 -5.10 -10.00 10.68
N LYS A 251 -3.87 -9.51 10.94
CA LYS A 251 -3.20 -9.75 12.23
C LYS A 251 -3.97 -9.18 13.38
N LEU A 252 -4.45 -7.94 13.24
CA LEU A 252 -5.21 -7.35 14.32
C LEU A 252 -6.56 -8.05 14.50
N THR A 253 -7.27 -8.44 13.43
CA THR A 253 -8.49 -9.26 13.57
C THR A 253 -8.20 -10.60 14.25
N GLN A 254 -7.11 -11.29 13.91
CA GLN A 254 -6.73 -12.54 14.57
C GLN A 254 -6.41 -12.33 16.06
N PHE A 255 -5.62 -11.31 16.38
CA PHE A 255 -5.31 -10.90 17.75
C PHE A 255 -6.58 -10.59 18.56
N LEU A 256 -7.52 -9.85 17.96
CA LEU A 256 -8.77 -9.43 18.60
C LEU A 256 -9.80 -10.55 18.75
N THR A 257 -9.87 -11.48 17.79
CA THR A 257 -10.82 -12.61 17.82
C THR A 257 -10.33 -13.79 18.65
N GLN A 258 -9.01 -13.97 18.78
CA GLN A 258 -8.41 -15.13 19.47
C GLN A 258 -7.78 -14.79 20.83
N SER A 259 -7.92 -13.56 21.35
CA SER A 259 -7.41 -13.09 22.66
C SER A 259 -6.54 -14.13 23.38
N LEU A 260 -5.21 -14.08 23.22
CA LEU A 260 -4.14 -14.93 23.81
C LEU A 260 -3.30 -15.80 22.84
N SER A 261 -3.01 -15.37 21.61
CA SER A 261 -1.82 -15.88 20.90
C SER A 261 -0.79 -14.76 20.69
N ASN A 262 0.47 -15.04 21.04
CA ASN A 262 1.62 -14.12 21.05
C ASN A 262 2.04 -13.63 19.64
N GLU A 263 1.14 -13.60 18.67
CA GLU A 263 1.40 -13.16 17.30
C GLU A 263 1.15 -11.66 17.16
N GLY A 264 2.08 -10.90 17.75
CA GLY A 264 2.49 -9.53 17.44
C GLY A 264 1.41 -8.55 16.96
N LEU A 265 1.14 -7.57 17.84
CA LEU A 265 0.55 -6.28 17.48
C LEU A 265 1.20 -5.70 16.21
N PRO A 266 0.46 -4.98 15.35
CA PRO A 266 1.04 -4.35 14.19
C PRO A 266 2.30 -3.55 14.50
N ASP A 267 3.38 -3.95 13.87
CA ASP A 267 4.71 -3.41 14.04
C ASP A 267 5.27 -2.93 12.69
N ASP A 268 6.51 -2.46 12.71
CA ASP A 268 7.18 -1.94 11.52
C ASP A 268 7.26 -2.96 10.37
N LEU A 269 7.43 -4.25 10.66
CA LEU A 269 7.49 -5.29 9.64
C LEU A 269 6.15 -5.45 8.91
N THR A 270 5.02 -5.31 9.61
CA THR A 270 3.70 -5.34 8.97
C THR A 270 3.44 -4.06 8.18
N CYS A 271 3.91 -2.91 8.65
CA CYS A 271 3.81 -1.65 7.92
C CYS A 271 4.69 -1.63 6.65
N ALA A 272 5.81 -2.33 6.67
CA ALA A 272 6.78 -2.38 5.58
C ALA A 272 6.43 -3.41 4.50
N LEU A 273 6.03 -4.62 4.90
CA LEU A 273 5.90 -5.77 3.99
C LEU A 273 4.52 -6.45 4.04
N GLY A 274 3.59 -5.98 4.87
CA GLY A 274 2.27 -6.61 5.05
C GLY A 274 2.37 -8.12 5.26
N SER A 275 1.75 -8.88 4.34
CA SER A 275 1.99 -10.31 4.15
C SER A 275 3.03 -10.52 3.04
N PHE A 276 4.11 -11.24 3.33
CA PHE A 276 5.20 -11.46 2.37
C PHE A 276 5.62 -12.92 2.36
N ASN A 277 6.52 -13.28 1.43
CA ASN A 277 7.11 -14.63 1.38
C ASN A 277 8.61 -14.58 1.62
N LEU A 278 9.11 -15.58 2.35
CA LEU A 278 10.52 -15.95 2.33
C LEU A 278 10.76 -16.92 1.18
N TYR A 279 11.87 -16.74 0.46
CA TYR A 279 12.22 -17.53 -0.71
C TYR A 279 13.53 -18.27 -0.50
N ALA A 280 13.60 -19.50 -0.99
CA ALA A 280 14.83 -20.27 -1.11
C ALA A 280 15.22 -20.43 -2.58
N ALA A 281 16.47 -20.09 -2.88
CA ALA A 281 17.12 -20.38 -4.16
C ALA A 281 18.36 -21.25 -3.94
N VAL A 282 18.76 -22.02 -4.96
CA VAL A 282 20.01 -22.78 -4.90
C VAL A 282 21.18 -21.79 -4.79
N SER A 283 22.08 -21.98 -3.81
CA SER A 283 23.28 -21.16 -3.64
C SER A 283 24.53 -21.89 -4.12
N TYR A 284 24.59 -23.20 -3.90
CA TYR A 284 25.65 -24.06 -4.41
C TYR A 284 25.13 -25.49 -4.60
N ALA A 285 25.53 -26.10 -5.72
CA ALA A 285 25.28 -27.50 -6.01
C ALA A 285 26.44 -28.10 -6.82
N TRP A 286 26.70 -29.38 -6.64
CA TRP A 286 27.63 -30.15 -7.46
C TRP A 286 26.92 -31.33 -8.14
N PHE A 287 27.51 -31.81 -9.23
CA PHE A 287 26.90 -32.82 -10.10
C PHE A 287 27.61 -34.17 -9.96
N ASP A 288 26.85 -35.18 -9.53
CA ASP A 288 27.28 -36.57 -9.50
C ASP A 288 26.95 -37.22 -10.84
N HIS A 289 27.90 -37.22 -11.76
CA HIS A 289 27.71 -37.78 -13.09
C HIS A 289 27.52 -39.30 -13.08
N LYS A 290 28.07 -40.01 -12.08
CA LYS A 290 27.93 -41.47 -11.95
C LYS A 290 26.48 -41.84 -11.63
N ASN A 291 25.89 -41.13 -10.67
CA ASN A 291 24.52 -41.38 -10.23
C ASN A 291 23.47 -40.53 -10.99
N LYS A 292 23.90 -39.66 -11.90
CA LYS A 292 23.05 -38.69 -12.62
C LYS A 292 22.21 -37.85 -11.65
N THR A 293 22.85 -37.33 -10.60
CA THR A 293 22.17 -36.50 -9.59
C THR A 293 22.85 -35.14 -9.43
N ALA A 294 22.08 -34.12 -9.05
CA ALA A 294 22.61 -32.91 -8.44
C ALA A 294 22.50 -33.00 -6.92
N VAL A 295 23.49 -32.45 -6.24
CA VAL A 295 23.55 -32.39 -4.78
C VAL A 295 23.66 -30.93 -4.36
N VAL A 296 22.56 -30.40 -3.83
CA VAL A 296 22.49 -29.03 -3.28
C VAL A 296 22.96 -29.07 -1.83
N THR A 297 23.96 -28.27 -1.50
CA THR A 297 24.49 -28.16 -0.12
C THR A 297 24.26 -26.80 0.50
N ASP A 298 24.01 -25.76 -0.31
CA ASP A 298 23.83 -24.39 0.18
C ASP A 298 22.64 -23.75 -0.52
N VAL A 299 21.85 -23.01 0.25
CA VAL A 299 20.67 -22.27 -0.23
C VAL A 299 20.81 -20.79 0.11
N SER A 300 20.27 -19.92 -0.74
CA SER A 300 20.15 -18.50 -0.49
C SER A 300 18.73 -18.21 -0.04
N ILE A 301 18.60 -17.53 1.10
CA ILE A 301 17.33 -17.11 1.68
C ILE A 301 17.21 -15.58 1.60
N TYR A 302 16.05 -15.10 1.16
CA TYR A 302 15.74 -13.68 1.01
C TYR A 302 14.23 -13.47 1.00
N VAL A 303 13.78 -12.22 1.12
CA VAL A 303 12.40 -11.81 0.93
C VAL A 303 12.25 -11.18 -0.45
N LYS A 304 11.11 -11.45 -1.10
CA LYS A 304 10.55 -10.62 -2.18
C LYS A 304 9.16 -10.20 -1.75
N ASP A 305 8.87 -8.93 -1.91
CA ASP A 305 7.55 -8.37 -1.65
C ASP A 305 7.15 -7.36 -2.71
N ASN A 306 5.85 -7.21 -2.95
CA ASN A 306 5.31 -6.26 -3.90
C ASN A 306 4.68 -5.10 -3.09
N PHE A 307 5.35 -3.95 -3.02
CA PHE A 307 4.82 -2.76 -2.35
C PHE A 307 3.85 -2.05 -3.29
N THR A 308 2.61 -2.53 -3.34
CA THR A 308 1.55 -2.07 -4.23
C THR A 308 0.24 -1.84 -3.48
N PHE A 309 -0.66 -1.09 -4.10
CA PHE A 309 -2.04 -0.88 -3.61
C PHE A 309 -3.04 -1.47 -4.60
N THR A 310 -2.76 -2.68 -5.10
CA THR A 310 -3.55 -3.37 -6.12
C THR A 310 -4.58 -4.26 -5.45
N ASP A 311 -5.85 -4.02 -5.76
CA ASP A 311 -6.93 -4.89 -5.31
C ASP A 311 -7.18 -6.00 -6.35
N LYS A 312 -7.72 -7.14 -5.89
CA LYS A 312 -8.19 -8.18 -6.79
C LYS A 312 -9.38 -7.68 -7.60
N THR A 313 -9.41 -8.02 -8.88
CA THR A 313 -10.51 -7.63 -9.77
C THR A 313 -11.84 -8.17 -9.23
N GLY A 314 -12.78 -7.26 -8.94
CA GLY A 314 -14.10 -7.58 -8.40
C GLY A 314 -14.21 -7.54 -6.87
N ASP A 315 -13.08 -7.43 -6.16
CA ASP A 315 -13.06 -7.30 -4.71
C ASP A 315 -13.18 -5.82 -4.28
N ALA A 316 -13.77 -5.60 -3.10
CA ALA A 316 -13.78 -4.32 -2.43
C ALA A 316 -12.34 -3.91 -2.09
N SER A 317 -12.08 -2.61 -2.17
CA SER A 317 -10.74 -2.09 -1.90
C SER A 317 -10.30 -2.39 -0.47
N GLN A 318 -9.07 -2.90 -0.32
CA GLN A 318 -8.55 -3.33 0.97
C GLN A 318 -8.54 -2.17 1.97
N TYR A 319 -9.12 -2.39 3.14
CA TYR A 319 -9.07 -1.48 4.27
C TYR A 319 -7.70 -1.54 4.98
N LEU A 320 -7.07 -0.37 5.11
CA LEU A 320 -5.72 -0.17 5.65
C LEU A 320 -5.69 0.50 7.03
N GLY A 321 -6.86 0.71 7.65
CA GLY A 321 -6.98 1.37 8.94
C GLY A 321 -7.67 2.72 8.87
N HIS A 322 -8.01 3.27 10.04
CA HIS A 322 -8.33 4.67 10.19
C HIS A 322 -7.11 5.41 10.72
N TRP A 323 -6.76 6.52 10.09
CA TRP A 323 -5.51 7.22 10.35
C TRP A 323 -5.74 8.66 10.76
N ASN A 324 -4.86 9.15 11.63
CA ASN A 324 -4.63 10.58 11.85
C ASN A 324 -3.13 10.83 11.94
N ARG A 325 -2.70 12.04 12.29
CA ARG A 325 -1.28 12.39 12.30
C ARG A 325 -0.46 11.69 13.39
N SER A 326 -1.11 11.01 14.33
CA SER A 326 -0.47 10.56 15.57
C SER A 326 -0.57 9.06 15.80
N HIS A 327 -1.58 8.40 15.25
CA HIS A 327 -1.80 6.97 15.42
C HIS A 327 -2.68 6.39 14.31
N VAL A 328 -2.77 5.06 14.31
CA VAL A 328 -3.71 4.28 13.50
C VAL A 328 -4.72 3.59 14.42
N ALA A 329 -5.93 3.41 13.91
CA ALA A 329 -7.00 2.68 14.55
C ALA A 329 -7.59 1.65 13.59
N ILE A 330 -8.05 0.52 14.13
CA ILE A 330 -8.80 -0.48 13.36
C ILE A 330 -10.22 -0.54 13.88
N VAL A 331 -11.17 -0.32 12.96
CA VAL A 331 -12.60 -0.49 13.19
C VAL A 331 -13.00 -1.88 12.67
N PRO A 332 -13.30 -2.87 13.54
CA PRO A 332 -13.58 -4.25 13.11
C PRO A 332 -14.71 -4.35 12.07
N ALA A 333 -15.72 -3.48 12.16
CA ALA A 333 -16.83 -3.44 11.20
C ALA A 333 -16.37 -3.19 9.76
N HIS A 334 -15.39 -2.29 9.54
CA HIS A 334 -14.83 -2.04 8.20
C HIS A 334 -14.08 -3.25 7.65
N GLN A 335 -13.39 -3.98 8.53
CA GLN A 335 -12.67 -5.17 8.11
C GLN A 335 -13.62 -6.28 7.67
N VAL A 336 -14.66 -6.56 8.45
CA VAL A 336 -15.68 -7.54 8.09
C VAL A 336 -16.35 -7.14 6.78
N ALA A 337 -16.74 -5.87 6.64
CA ALA A 337 -17.33 -5.36 5.41
C ALA A 337 -16.42 -5.56 4.18
N THR A 338 -15.12 -5.34 4.32
CA THR A 338 -14.16 -5.61 3.22
C THR A 338 -14.10 -7.10 2.90
N MET A 339 -14.03 -7.97 3.92
CA MET A 339 -13.96 -9.42 3.75
C MET A 339 -15.20 -10.01 3.07
N VAL A 340 -16.39 -9.43 3.29
CA VAL A 340 -17.64 -9.89 2.65
C VAL A 340 -18.02 -9.05 1.42
N ASN A 341 -17.06 -8.31 0.85
CA ASN A 341 -17.22 -7.49 -0.36
C ASN A 341 -18.35 -6.46 -0.29
N ILE A 342 -18.54 -5.86 0.88
CA ILE A 342 -19.61 -4.91 1.17
C ILE A 342 -19.20 -3.46 0.87
N GLY A 343 -17.91 -3.09 0.86
CA GLY A 343 -17.40 -1.85 0.26
C GLY A 343 -17.86 -0.46 0.82
N TRP A 344 -18.99 -0.35 1.53
CA TRP A 344 -19.70 0.92 1.76
C TRP A 344 -19.52 1.56 3.15
N LEU A 345 -18.61 1.08 4.00
CA LEU A 345 -18.32 1.73 5.28
C LEU A 345 -17.17 2.73 5.04
N ASP A 346 -17.51 3.99 4.75
CA ASP A 346 -16.57 5.10 4.52
C ASP A 346 -16.91 6.29 5.42
N TYR A 347 -16.85 6.09 6.72
CA TYR A 347 -17.04 7.16 7.69
C TYR A 347 -15.80 7.36 8.54
N ALA A 348 -15.50 8.61 8.89
CA ALA A 348 -14.49 8.93 9.87
C ALA A 348 -14.98 8.60 11.29
N VAL A 349 -14.05 8.30 12.19
CA VAL A 349 -14.31 8.09 13.62
C VAL A 349 -13.75 9.26 14.41
N VAL A 350 -14.51 9.75 15.38
CA VAL A 350 -14.13 10.88 16.23
C VAL A 350 -13.91 10.40 17.66
N GLN A 351 -12.81 10.86 18.28
CA GLN A 351 -12.58 10.79 19.72
C GLN A 351 -12.69 12.17 20.35
N GLY A 352 -13.79 12.41 21.07
CA GLY A 352 -14.02 13.67 21.78
C GLY A 352 -14.38 14.82 20.85
N ASN A 353 -13.73 15.97 20.99
CA ASN A 353 -14.04 17.17 20.21
C ASN A 353 -13.50 17.07 18.78
N VAL A 354 -14.38 17.03 17.77
CA VAL A 354 -14.03 16.94 16.33
C VAL A 354 -13.05 18.03 15.85
N TYR A 355 -13.06 19.20 16.50
CA TYR A 355 -12.16 20.30 16.15
C TYR A 355 -10.80 20.22 16.83
N ALA A 356 -10.62 19.28 17.76
CA ALA A 356 -9.32 19.04 18.37
C ALA A 356 -8.38 18.38 17.36
N ARG A 357 -7.09 18.73 17.49
CA ARG A 357 -6.05 18.14 16.68
C ARG A 357 -6.03 16.62 16.89
N ASP A 358 -6.00 15.87 15.79
CA ASP A 358 -5.93 14.40 15.75
C ASP A 358 -7.16 13.69 16.39
N ALA A 359 -8.26 14.39 16.65
CA ALA A 359 -9.48 13.77 17.17
C ALA A 359 -10.21 12.91 16.12
N VAL A 360 -10.03 13.25 14.84
CA VAL A 360 -10.66 12.55 13.72
C VAL A 360 -9.69 11.53 13.14
N LEU A 361 -10.19 10.31 12.97
CA LEU A 361 -9.55 9.16 12.36
C LEU A 361 -10.23 8.88 11.01
N TYR A 362 -9.49 8.97 9.92
CA TYR A 362 -10.02 8.84 8.55
C TYR A 362 -9.79 7.43 8.02
N PRO A 363 -10.81 6.73 7.48
CA PRO A 363 -10.60 5.44 6.84
C PRO A 363 -9.66 5.61 5.63
N VAL A 364 -8.74 4.67 5.46
CA VAL A 364 -7.81 4.61 4.32
C VAL A 364 -7.92 3.25 3.66
N LYS A 365 -7.95 3.24 2.34
CA LYS A 365 -8.02 2.05 1.49
C LYS A 365 -6.98 2.09 0.37
N ASN A 366 -6.74 0.94 -0.27
CA ASN A 366 -5.92 0.87 -1.48
C ASN A 366 -6.41 1.86 -2.58
N SER A 367 -7.73 2.02 -2.71
CA SER A 367 -8.37 2.93 -3.67
C SER A 367 -7.99 4.40 -3.47
N ASP A 368 -7.66 4.81 -2.25
CA ASP A 368 -7.24 6.18 -1.95
C ASP A 368 -5.85 6.47 -2.50
N PHE A 369 -4.93 5.51 -2.41
CA PHE A 369 -3.62 5.56 -3.06
C PHE A 369 -3.74 5.60 -4.58
N ARG A 370 -4.65 4.79 -5.16
CA ARG A 370 -4.93 4.84 -6.61
C ARG A 370 -5.58 6.16 -7.04
N ALA A 371 -6.46 6.73 -6.22
CA ALA A 371 -7.03 8.06 -6.47
C ALA A 371 -5.94 9.14 -6.44
N TRP A 372 -5.02 9.07 -5.46
CA TRP A 372 -3.88 9.96 -5.37
C TRP A 372 -2.95 9.83 -6.59
N GLN A 373 -2.64 8.59 -7.02
CA GLN A 373 -1.84 8.35 -8.23
C GLN A 373 -2.44 8.97 -9.48
N ARG A 374 -3.74 8.75 -9.72
CA ARG A 374 -4.45 9.31 -10.89
C ARG A 374 -4.47 10.83 -10.87
N LYS A 375 -4.64 11.43 -9.69
CA LYS A 375 -4.69 12.88 -9.53
C LYS A 375 -3.33 13.55 -9.79
N HIS A 376 -2.25 12.94 -9.33
CA HIS A 376 -0.94 13.56 -9.31
C HIS A 376 0.03 13.05 -10.37
N ASN A 377 -0.31 11.97 -11.09
CA ASN A 377 0.55 11.28 -12.04
C ASN A 377 1.92 10.91 -11.41
N ARG A 378 1.88 10.51 -10.14
CA ARG A 378 2.98 10.28 -9.20
C ARG A 378 2.57 9.14 -8.27
N GLY A 379 3.50 8.58 -7.51
CA GLY A 379 3.19 7.42 -6.66
C GLY A 379 3.61 6.18 -7.40
N GLY A 380 4.73 5.59 -6.99
CA GLY A 380 5.33 4.47 -7.70
C GLY A 380 5.30 3.23 -6.84
N ASP A 381 4.51 2.25 -7.24
CA ASP A 381 4.60 0.88 -6.73
C ASP A 381 5.96 0.29 -7.12
N PHE A 382 6.55 -0.52 -6.26
CA PHE A 382 7.84 -1.14 -6.52
C PHE A 382 7.93 -2.53 -5.91
N ILE A 383 8.88 -3.33 -6.39
CA ILE A 383 9.17 -4.65 -5.84
C ILE A 383 10.32 -4.52 -4.87
N ILE A 384 10.15 -5.03 -3.66
CA ILE A 384 11.19 -5.12 -2.66
C ILE A 384 11.87 -6.48 -2.77
N TYR A 385 13.20 -6.46 -2.78
CA TYR A 385 14.03 -7.61 -2.45
C TYR A 385 14.92 -7.23 -1.28
N THR A 386 15.03 -8.10 -0.29
CA THR A 386 16.11 -7.96 0.69
C THR A 386 17.45 -8.33 0.05
N ASP A 387 18.55 -8.05 0.74
CA ASP A 387 19.75 -8.87 0.56
C ASP A 387 19.47 -10.35 0.90
N LYS A 388 20.42 -11.22 0.58
CA LYS A 388 20.30 -12.66 0.79
C LYS A 388 21.27 -13.15 1.85
N VAL A 389 20.84 -14.11 2.65
CA VAL A 389 21.74 -14.91 3.51
C VAL A 389 21.96 -16.28 2.86
N THR A 390 23.20 -16.74 2.82
CA THR A 390 23.52 -18.10 2.36
C THR A 390 23.59 -19.02 3.57
N MET A 391 22.85 -20.13 3.51
CA MET A 391 22.78 -21.13 4.56
C MET A 391 23.25 -22.48 4.03
N LYS A 392 24.17 -23.12 4.76
CA LYS A 392 24.58 -24.50 4.50
C LYS A 392 23.54 -25.47 5.07
N LEU A 393 23.14 -26.45 4.28
CA LEU A 393 22.19 -27.48 4.67
C LEU A 393 22.86 -28.53 5.56
N GLY A 394 22.22 -28.88 6.69
CA GLY A 394 22.67 -29.99 7.54
C GLY A 394 22.60 -31.33 6.79
N THR A 395 21.57 -31.51 5.97
CA THR A 395 21.42 -32.66 5.06
C THR A 395 21.34 -32.15 3.62
N PRO A 396 22.30 -32.49 2.74
CA PRO A 396 22.24 -32.10 1.34
C PRO A 396 20.99 -32.63 0.64
N ILE A 397 20.42 -31.83 -0.25
CA ILE A 397 19.27 -32.25 -1.08
C ILE A 397 19.81 -32.89 -2.35
N ARG A 398 19.52 -34.17 -2.53
CA ARG A 398 19.87 -34.93 -3.74
C ARG A 398 18.66 -34.99 -4.66
N VAL A 399 18.86 -34.66 -5.94
CA VAL A 399 17.82 -34.72 -6.97
C VAL A 399 18.35 -35.45 -8.20
N ALA A 400 17.52 -36.28 -8.82
CA ALA A 400 17.84 -36.90 -10.10
C ALA A 400 17.76 -35.85 -11.22
N LEU A 401 18.68 -35.93 -12.19
CA LEU A 401 18.79 -34.99 -13.31
C LEU A 401 18.39 -35.56 -14.65
#